data_AF-A0A1Y3CVL9-F1
#
_entry.id   AF-A0A1Y3CVL9-F1
#
_cell.length_a   1.000
_cell.length_b   1.000
_cell.length_c   1.000
_cell.angle_alpha   90.00
_cell.angle_beta   90.00
_cell.angle_gamma   90.00
#
_symmetry.space_group_name_H-M   'P 1'
#
loop_
_entity.id
_entity.type
_entity.pdbx_description
1 polymer ?
#
loop_
_entity_poly.entity_id
_entity_poly.type
_entity_poly.pdbx_seq_one_letter_code
_entity_poly.pdbx_strand_id
1 'polypeptide(L)'
;MRKNMSVHRALEHLPLLVKTCNLIEDVLSEELYQAIEQLIRNSQSELTPDLRWQTVRWDVCANFEYKEIWFAPSIWNINQTDSSHLNIEQCYAYFKLTIQNHNERAISIDDDFANNGNRLPTVNFFNHANGFVSIQFHLNKSMIKNIGDKETHYSVLSNWGKRRNQLIQQYNELAYHGFKLSEMGSFWYLPIPVLDGCQVASDFDRKYFDQSLDPIRDALKTIYPVLDIFDLIQKQAKLYK
;
A
#
# COMPACT_ATOMS: atom_id res chain seq x y z
N MET A 1 31.31 -10.58 -4.82
CA MET A 1 32.05 -9.58 -5.62
C MET A 1 31.06 -8.77 -6.44
N ARG A 2 30.88 -7.48 -6.17
CA ARG A 2 30.15 -6.59 -7.09
C ARG A 2 31.04 -6.40 -8.32
N LYS A 3 30.62 -6.85 -9.50
CA LYS A 3 31.30 -6.50 -10.76
C LYS A 3 31.12 -4.99 -10.94
N ASN A 4 32.15 -4.20 -10.67
CA ASN A 4 32.13 -2.78 -10.98
C ASN A 4 32.05 -2.63 -12.51
N MET A 5 30.90 -2.15 -12.98
CA MET A 5 30.71 -1.75 -14.37
C MET A 5 31.61 -0.54 -14.64
N SER A 6 32.37 -0.57 -15.74
CA SER A 6 33.16 0.59 -16.14
C SER A 6 32.22 1.72 -16.60
N VAL A 7 32.62 2.97 -16.35
CA VAL A 7 31.85 4.16 -16.76
C VAL A 7 31.55 4.13 -18.27
N HIS A 8 32.52 3.68 -19.07
CA HIS A 8 32.34 3.54 -20.51
C HIS A 8 31.19 2.60 -20.88
N ARG A 9 31.13 1.39 -20.29
CA ARG A 9 30.02 0.46 -20.52
C ARG A 9 28.68 1.01 -20.03
N ALA A 10 28.66 1.74 -18.92
CA ALA A 10 27.44 2.37 -18.43
C ALA A 10 26.90 3.41 -19.44
N LEU A 11 27.79 4.21 -20.05
CA LEU A 11 27.42 5.18 -21.07
C LEU A 11 26.98 4.51 -22.38
N GLU A 12 27.62 3.42 -22.80
CA GLU A 12 27.23 2.64 -23.99
C GLU A 12 25.82 2.05 -23.86
N HIS A 13 25.43 1.61 -22.66
CA HIS A 13 24.13 1.00 -22.39
C HIS A 13 23.06 2.01 -21.91
N LEU A 14 23.42 3.26 -21.65
CA LEU A 14 22.50 4.27 -21.13
C LEU A 14 21.24 4.46 -21.99
N PRO A 15 21.31 4.51 -23.34
CA PRO A 15 20.10 4.65 -24.16
C PRO A 15 19.13 3.48 -24.02
N LEU A 16 19.66 2.26 -23.86
CA LEU A 16 18.84 1.08 -23.64
C LEU A 16 18.17 1.12 -22.26
N LEU A 17 18.91 1.51 -21.22
CA LEU A 17 18.36 1.66 -19.87
C LEU A 17 17.23 2.69 -19.84
N VAL A 18 17.41 3.85 -20.48
CA VAL A 18 16.35 4.88 -20.57
C VAL A 18 15.10 4.34 -21.26
N LYS A 19 15.25 3.63 -22.39
CA LYS A 19 14.11 3.00 -23.09
C LYS A 19 13.39 1.98 -22.21
N THR A 20 14.11 1.15 -21.49
CA THR A 20 13.53 0.15 -20.59
C THR A 20 12.78 0.82 -19.43
N CYS A 21 13.34 1.88 -18.84
CA CYS A 21 12.66 2.64 -17.79
C CYS A 21 11.34 3.22 -18.29
N ASN A 22 11.33 3.87 -19.46
CA ASN A 22 10.11 4.44 -20.03
C ASN A 22 9.07 3.35 -20.35
N LEU A 23 9.49 2.19 -20.86
CA LEU A 23 8.57 1.07 -21.10
C LEU A 23 7.91 0.61 -19.79
N ILE A 24 8.67 0.52 -18.70
CA ILE A 24 8.15 0.05 -17.42
C ILE A 24 7.21 1.09 -16.79
N GLU A 25 7.62 2.35 -16.72
CA GLU A 25 6.87 3.38 -15.98
C GLU A 25 5.77 4.05 -16.83
N ASP A 26 5.97 4.25 -18.13
CA ASP A 26 4.99 4.96 -18.96
C ASP A 26 3.99 4.02 -19.65
N VAL A 27 4.38 2.76 -19.90
CA VAL A 27 3.55 1.80 -20.66
C VAL A 27 3.00 0.72 -19.75
N LEU A 28 3.86 -0.06 -19.10
CA LEU A 28 3.42 -1.19 -18.28
C LEU A 28 2.67 -0.75 -17.02
N SER A 29 3.13 0.32 -16.36
CA SER A 29 2.55 0.80 -15.10
C SER A 29 1.05 1.01 -15.17
N GLU A 30 0.55 1.74 -16.17
CA GLU A 30 -0.89 2.05 -16.26
C GLU A 30 -1.75 0.78 -16.38
N GLU A 31 -1.38 -0.13 -17.29
CA GLU A 31 -2.11 -1.38 -17.48
C GLU A 31 -2.06 -2.28 -16.24
N LEU A 32 -0.88 -2.35 -15.59
CA LEU A 32 -0.68 -3.13 -14.39
C LEU A 32 -1.54 -2.60 -13.22
N TYR A 33 -1.50 -1.30 -12.96
CA TYR A 33 -2.27 -0.70 -11.86
C TYR A 33 -3.78 -0.75 -12.13
N GLN A 34 -4.23 -0.59 -13.38
CA GLN A 34 -5.63 -0.80 -13.75
C GLN A 34 -6.09 -2.24 -13.48
N ALA A 35 -5.26 -3.22 -13.83
CA ALA A 35 -5.55 -4.63 -13.57
C ALA A 35 -5.61 -4.96 -12.07
N ILE A 36 -4.70 -4.39 -11.28
CA ILE A 36 -4.70 -4.54 -9.82
C ILE A 36 -5.96 -3.90 -9.21
N GLU A 37 -6.35 -2.71 -9.66
CA GLU A 37 -7.58 -2.07 -9.18
C GLU A 37 -8.81 -2.94 -9.45
N GLN A 38 -8.91 -3.49 -10.66
CA GLN A 38 -10.00 -4.38 -11.03
C GLN A 38 -9.98 -5.66 -10.18
N LEU A 39 -8.81 -6.25 -9.95
CA LEU A 39 -8.64 -7.41 -9.08
C LEU A 39 -9.13 -7.12 -7.66
N ILE A 40 -8.81 -5.95 -7.11
CA ILE A 40 -9.27 -5.53 -5.79
C ILE A 40 -10.80 -5.43 -5.77
N ARG A 41 -11.41 -4.76 -6.76
CA ARG A 41 -12.87 -4.60 -6.86
C ARG A 41 -13.60 -5.95 -6.99
N ASN A 42 -13.05 -6.86 -7.79
CA ASN A 42 -13.59 -8.21 -7.94
C ASN A 42 -13.49 -8.99 -6.62
N SER A 43 -12.32 -8.96 -5.98
CA SER A 43 -12.09 -9.64 -4.69
C SER A 43 -13.03 -9.14 -3.59
N GLN A 44 -13.30 -7.83 -3.55
CA GLN A 44 -14.26 -7.22 -2.61
C GLN A 44 -15.68 -7.78 -2.79
N SER A 45 -16.10 -7.92 -4.05
CA SER A 45 -17.43 -8.42 -4.42
C SER A 45 -17.58 -9.92 -4.16
N GLU A 46 -16.51 -10.68 -4.36
CA GLU A 46 -16.49 -12.14 -4.18
C GLU A 46 -16.37 -12.57 -2.71
N LEU A 47 -15.46 -11.94 -1.96
CA LEU A 47 -15.08 -12.39 -0.62
C LEU A 47 -15.87 -11.71 0.50
N THR A 48 -16.44 -10.53 0.21
CA THR A 48 -17.26 -9.77 1.17
C THR A 48 -18.47 -9.13 0.48
N PRO A 49 -19.38 -9.93 -0.11
CA PRO A 49 -20.50 -9.40 -0.91
C PRO A 49 -21.43 -8.48 -0.13
N ASP A 50 -21.52 -8.65 1.20
CA ASP A 50 -22.39 -7.85 2.07
C ASP A 50 -21.77 -6.49 2.46
N LEU A 51 -20.49 -6.26 2.14
CA LEU A 51 -19.81 -5.01 2.41
C LEU A 51 -19.71 -4.17 1.15
N ARG A 52 -20.16 -2.92 1.24
CA ARG A 52 -19.87 -1.93 0.21
C ARG A 52 -18.45 -1.39 0.40
N TRP A 53 -17.66 -1.42 -0.65
CA TRP A 53 -16.28 -0.92 -0.66
C TRP A 53 -16.13 0.38 -1.43
N GLN A 54 -15.11 1.14 -1.06
CA GLN A 54 -14.56 2.26 -1.83
C GLN A 54 -13.15 1.86 -2.27
N THR A 55 -12.83 2.10 -3.53
CA THR A 55 -11.49 1.87 -4.10
C THR A 55 -11.14 3.06 -4.98
N VAL A 56 -9.98 3.67 -4.73
CA VAL A 56 -9.46 4.84 -5.46
C VAL A 56 -8.01 4.58 -5.81
N ARG A 57 -7.65 4.83 -7.06
CA ARG A 57 -6.27 4.92 -7.52
C ARG A 57 -5.79 6.37 -7.40
N TRP A 58 -4.65 6.58 -6.77
CA TRP A 58 -4.03 7.89 -6.57
C TRP A 58 -2.74 8.01 -7.37
N ASP A 59 -2.63 9.10 -8.13
CA ASP A 59 -1.37 9.51 -8.76
C ASP A 59 -0.66 10.49 -7.81
N VAL A 60 0.40 10.04 -7.14
CA VAL A 60 1.01 10.76 -6.01
C VAL A 60 1.95 11.88 -6.43
N CYS A 61 2.44 11.92 -7.68
CA CYS A 61 3.28 13.02 -8.16
C CYS A 61 3.25 13.18 -9.68
N ALA A 62 3.19 14.42 -10.16
CA ALA A 62 3.14 14.78 -11.58
C ALA A 62 4.49 14.66 -12.33
N ASN A 63 5.61 14.45 -11.61
CA ASN A 63 6.95 14.53 -12.21
C ASN A 63 7.74 13.22 -12.25
N PHE A 64 7.24 12.13 -11.67
CA PHE A 64 7.60 10.72 -11.88
C PHE A 64 6.52 9.93 -11.13
N GLU A 65 5.49 9.52 -11.86
CA GLU A 65 4.21 9.02 -11.33
C GLU A 65 4.42 7.80 -10.44
N TYR A 66 4.18 7.96 -9.15
CA TYR A 66 3.95 6.82 -8.29
C TYR A 66 2.46 6.65 -8.07
N LYS A 67 1.95 5.45 -8.38
CA LYS A 67 0.55 5.10 -8.24
C LYS A 67 0.32 4.32 -6.96
N GLU A 68 -0.72 4.68 -6.23
CA GLU A 68 -1.19 3.95 -5.06
C GLU A 68 -2.63 3.52 -5.28
N ILE A 69 -3.02 2.39 -4.69
CA ILE A 69 -4.43 1.97 -4.70
C ILE A 69 -4.90 1.90 -3.25
N TRP A 70 -5.86 2.74 -2.92
CA TRP A 70 -6.45 2.80 -1.59
C TRP A 70 -7.83 2.17 -1.64
N PHE A 71 -8.19 1.45 -0.59
CA PHE A 71 -9.50 0.86 -0.47
C PHE A 71 -9.96 0.71 0.98
N ALA A 72 -11.27 0.86 1.22
CA ALA A 72 -11.85 0.78 2.55
C ALA A 72 -13.33 0.38 2.48
N PRO A 73 -13.85 -0.39 3.47
CA PRO A 73 -15.28 -0.57 3.65
C PRO A 73 -15.97 0.78 3.88
N SER A 74 -17.15 0.99 3.26
CA SER A 74 -17.90 2.24 3.40
C SER A 74 -18.38 2.51 4.82
N ILE A 75 -18.52 1.46 5.63
CA ILE A 75 -18.85 1.57 7.06
C ILE A 75 -17.78 2.31 7.87
N TRP A 76 -16.56 2.43 7.34
CA TRP A 76 -15.48 3.22 7.96
C TRP A 76 -15.54 4.71 7.61
N ASN A 77 -16.45 5.14 6.74
CA ASN A 77 -16.68 6.55 6.42
C ASN A 77 -17.40 7.27 7.59
N ILE A 78 -17.01 8.52 7.85
CA ILE A 78 -17.62 9.38 8.87
C ILE A 78 -19.08 9.76 8.55
N ASN A 79 -19.39 10.00 7.28
CA ASN A 79 -20.70 10.41 6.82
C ASN A 79 -21.39 9.21 6.16
N GLN A 80 -22.09 8.41 6.95
CA GLN A 80 -22.88 7.28 6.46
C GLN A 80 -24.19 7.72 5.75
N THR A 81 -24.35 9.00 5.44
CA THR A 81 -25.56 9.50 4.78
C THR A 81 -25.60 9.07 3.33
N ASP A 82 -26.71 8.44 2.94
CA ASP A 82 -27.07 8.06 1.58
C ASP A 82 -26.79 9.19 0.57
N SER A 83 -25.69 9.11 -0.17
CA SER A 83 -25.58 9.54 -1.58
C SER A 83 -24.14 9.52 -2.07
N SER A 84 -23.95 8.85 -3.22
CA SER A 84 -22.98 9.03 -4.34
C SER A 84 -21.53 9.53 -4.16
N HIS A 85 -21.11 10.08 -3.03
CA HIS A 85 -19.81 10.75 -2.85
C HIS A 85 -19.08 10.22 -1.62
N LEU A 86 -18.95 8.90 -1.56
CA LEU A 86 -18.05 8.24 -0.62
C LEU A 86 -16.60 8.64 -0.95
N ASN A 87 -15.96 9.43 -0.09
CA ASN A 87 -14.56 9.81 -0.20
C ASN A 87 -13.71 9.03 0.82
N ILE A 88 -12.73 8.26 0.36
CA ILE A 88 -11.84 7.46 1.22
C ILE A 88 -11.00 8.33 2.17
N GLU A 89 -10.76 9.59 1.84
CA GLU A 89 -10.11 10.56 2.73
C GLU A 89 -10.97 10.88 3.97
N GLN A 90 -12.28 10.61 3.91
CA GLN A 90 -13.22 10.76 5.02
C GLN A 90 -13.42 9.47 5.81
N CYS A 91 -12.71 8.39 5.46
CA CYS A 91 -12.70 7.16 6.24
C CYS A 91 -11.77 7.27 7.44
N TYR A 92 -12.16 6.69 8.58
CA TYR A 92 -11.33 6.62 9.78
C TYR A 92 -10.11 5.71 9.63
N ALA A 93 -10.18 4.76 8.71
CA ALA A 93 -9.10 3.87 8.34
C ALA A 93 -9.22 3.49 6.87
N TYR A 94 -8.13 3.02 6.29
CA TYR A 94 -8.10 2.51 4.92
C TYR A 94 -6.94 1.53 4.74
N PHE A 95 -7.08 0.66 3.75
CA PHE A 95 -5.97 -0.11 3.20
C PHE A 95 -5.34 0.66 2.04
N LYS A 96 -4.04 0.45 1.86
CA LYS A 96 -3.24 1.06 0.80
C LYS A 96 -2.27 0.03 0.26
N LEU A 97 -2.40 -0.31 -1.03
CA LEU A 97 -1.36 -1.03 -1.76
C LEU A 97 -0.27 -0.04 -2.13
N THR A 98 0.93 -0.25 -1.60
CA THR A 98 2.05 0.66 -1.78
C THR A 98 3.41 -0.04 -1.69
N ILE A 99 4.43 0.64 -2.19
CA ILE A 99 5.83 0.29 -2.02
C ILE A 99 6.28 0.77 -0.64
N GLN A 100 7.06 -0.07 0.04
CA GLN A 100 7.73 0.20 1.29
C GLN A 100 9.24 0.06 1.11
N ASN A 101 10.02 1.05 1.53
CA ASN A 101 11.48 0.97 1.46
C ASN A 101 12.05 0.10 2.58
N HIS A 102 13.07 -0.71 2.28
CA HIS A 102 13.71 -1.57 3.29
C HIS A 102 14.44 -0.80 4.40
N ASN A 103 14.77 0.47 4.17
CA ASN A 103 15.63 1.29 5.03
C ASN A 103 14.90 2.37 5.83
N GLU A 104 13.57 2.31 5.96
CA GLU A 104 12.81 3.33 6.71
C GLU A 104 13.04 3.24 8.23
N ARG A 105 14.19 3.74 8.69
CA ARG A 105 14.20 4.57 9.89
C ARG A 105 13.52 5.89 9.53
N ALA A 106 12.32 6.08 10.08
CA ALA A 106 11.59 7.35 10.13
C ALA A 106 11.27 8.01 8.77
N ILE A 107 10.05 7.76 8.27
CA ILE A 107 9.34 8.84 7.58
C ILE A 107 8.98 9.87 8.66
N SER A 108 9.70 10.99 8.66
CA SER A 108 9.20 12.25 9.21
C SER A 108 7.89 12.56 8.49
N ILE A 109 6.82 12.80 9.26
CA ILE A 109 5.46 13.06 8.73
C ILE A 109 5.41 14.40 7.97
N ASP A 110 6.52 15.15 7.95
CA ASP A 110 6.71 16.43 7.26
C ASP A 110 7.90 16.41 6.28
N ASP A 111 8.53 15.26 5.99
CA ASP A 111 9.61 15.22 5.00
C ASP A 111 9.01 15.26 3.60
N ASP A 112 9.21 16.42 2.95
CA ASP A 112 8.94 16.68 1.55
C ASP A 112 9.13 15.43 0.69
N PHE A 113 8.06 15.11 -0.06
CA PHE A 113 7.92 14.05 -1.06
C PHE A 113 9.06 13.98 -2.10
N ALA A 114 10.00 14.94 -2.09
CA ALA A 114 11.19 15.03 -2.94
C ALA A 114 12.28 13.97 -2.65
N ASN A 115 12.27 13.32 -1.48
CA ASN A 115 13.33 12.37 -1.08
C ASN A 115 12.97 10.88 -1.22
N ASN A 116 11.80 10.54 -1.78
CA ASN A 116 11.44 9.13 -1.98
C ASN A 116 12.29 8.54 -3.12
N GLY A 117 13.30 7.75 -2.76
CA GLY A 117 14.36 7.24 -3.65
C GLY A 117 13.91 6.24 -4.72
N ASN A 118 12.62 5.99 -4.90
CA ASN A 118 12.09 5.11 -5.94
C ASN A 118 11.62 5.92 -7.16
N ARG A 119 12.58 6.36 -7.97
CA ARG A 119 12.30 6.98 -9.28
C ARG A 119 11.66 6.02 -10.29
N LEU A 120 11.67 4.72 -9.99
CA LEU A 120 11.07 3.65 -10.79
C LEU A 120 10.20 2.80 -9.86
N PRO A 121 8.99 3.26 -9.50
CA PRO A 121 8.18 2.54 -8.53
C PRO A 121 7.73 1.17 -9.04
N THR A 122 7.37 1.06 -10.32
CA THR A 122 6.81 -0.16 -10.91
C THR A 122 7.81 -1.33 -10.85
N VAL A 123 9.12 -1.05 -10.87
CA VAL A 123 10.14 -2.11 -10.75
C VAL A 123 10.11 -2.85 -9.42
N ASN A 124 9.52 -2.26 -8.36
CA ASN A 124 9.44 -2.89 -7.04
C ASN A 124 8.46 -4.06 -7.01
N PHE A 125 7.57 -4.18 -8.00
CA PHE A 125 6.79 -5.40 -8.19
C PHE A 125 7.67 -6.58 -8.61
N PHE A 126 8.82 -6.36 -9.25
CA PHE A 126 9.65 -7.45 -9.79
C PHE A 126 10.94 -7.69 -9.01
N ASN A 127 11.38 -6.70 -8.23
CA ASN A 127 12.64 -6.79 -7.50
C ASN A 127 12.57 -6.04 -6.18
N HIS A 128 12.89 -6.73 -5.08
CA HIS A 128 12.92 -6.16 -3.74
C HIS A 128 14.26 -5.51 -3.33
N ALA A 129 15.13 -5.15 -4.28
CA ALA A 129 16.47 -4.64 -3.93
C ALA A 129 16.44 -3.34 -3.10
N ASN A 130 15.45 -2.46 -3.32
CA ASN A 130 15.35 -1.14 -2.66
C ASN A 130 14.05 -0.93 -1.87
N GLY A 131 13.07 -1.82 -2.02
CA GLY A 131 11.79 -1.78 -1.32
C GLY A 131 10.94 -2.98 -1.73
N PHE A 132 9.78 -3.16 -1.13
CA PHE A 132 8.85 -4.24 -1.46
C PHE A 132 7.43 -3.71 -1.54
N VAL A 133 6.58 -4.39 -2.30
CA VAL A 133 5.15 -4.05 -2.36
C VAL A 133 4.44 -4.62 -1.14
N SER A 134 3.51 -3.87 -0.56
CA SER A 134 2.74 -4.30 0.60
C SER A 134 1.33 -3.73 0.55
N ILE A 135 0.40 -4.43 1.20
CA ILE A 135 -0.89 -3.84 1.58
C ILE A 135 -0.78 -3.36 3.02
N GLN A 136 -1.03 -2.08 3.25
CA GLN A 136 -0.88 -1.43 4.55
C GLN A 136 -2.24 -0.99 5.08
N PHE A 137 -2.54 -1.30 6.34
CA PHE A 137 -3.68 -0.75 7.06
C PHE A 137 -3.27 0.51 7.82
N HIS A 138 -3.90 1.63 7.45
CA HIS A 138 -3.64 2.94 8.04
C HIS A 138 -4.86 3.45 8.80
N LEU A 139 -4.59 4.03 9.97
CA LEU A 139 -5.53 4.90 10.65
C LEU A 139 -5.45 6.30 10.04
N ASN A 140 -6.59 6.86 9.61
CA ASN A 140 -6.65 8.20 9.05
C ASN A 140 -6.56 9.24 10.16
N LYS A 141 -5.35 9.77 10.35
CA LYS A 141 -5.06 10.74 11.41
C LYS A 141 -5.92 11.98 11.30
N SER A 142 -6.19 12.48 10.09
CA SER A 142 -7.00 13.67 9.88
C SER A 142 -8.44 13.48 10.33
N MET A 143 -8.98 12.27 10.19
CA MET A 143 -10.33 11.95 10.67
C MET A 143 -10.37 11.68 12.18
N ILE A 144 -9.33 11.07 12.74
CA ILE A 144 -9.19 10.88 14.19
C ILE A 144 -8.96 12.23 14.90
N LYS A 145 -8.25 13.17 14.25
CA LYS A 145 -8.05 14.57 14.67
C LYS A 145 -9.34 15.32 14.93
N ASN A 146 -10.37 15.04 14.15
CA ASN A 146 -11.65 15.71 14.29
C ASN A 146 -12.50 15.16 15.47
N ILE A 147 -12.01 14.15 16.21
CA ILE A 147 -12.71 13.55 17.36
C ILE A 147 -12.17 14.06 18.73
N GLY A 148 -10.94 14.59 18.81
CA GLY A 148 -10.28 14.95 20.07
C GLY A 148 -9.48 16.27 20.03
N ASP A 149 -9.05 16.75 21.20
CA ASP A 149 -8.29 18.00 21.33
C ASP A 149 -6.88 17.88 20.71
N LYS A 150 -6.40 18.96 20.07
CA LYS A 150 -5.23 18.96 19.18
C LYS A 150 -3.90 18.46 19.80
N GLU A 151 -3.79 18.34 21.12
CA GLU A 151 -2.56 17.93 21.82
C GLU A 151 -2.36 16.41 21.92
N THR A 152 -3.38 15.56 21.69
CA THR A 152 -3.26 14.10 21.87
C THR A 152 -2.69 13.34 20.66
N HIS A 153 -2.43 14.02 19.53
CA HIS A 153 -2.09 13.39 18.25
C HIS A 153 -0.72 12.74 18.13
N TYR A 154 0.33 13.37 18.65
CA TYR A 154 1.61 12.68 18.77
C TYR A 154 1.47 11.53 19.76
N SER A 155 0.61 11.64 20.77
CA SER A 155 0.50 10.64 21.82
C SER A 155 -0.05 9.31 21.31
N VAL A 156 -1.11 9.24 20.47
CA VAL A 156 -1.68 7.93 20.06
C VAL A 156 -0.68 7.10 19.27
N LEU A 157 -0.08 7.62 18.19
CA LEU A 157 0.88 6.87 17.38
C LEU A 157 2.27 6.77 18.02
N SER A 158 2.73 7.79 18.76
CA SER A 158 3.95 7.66 19.57
C SER A 158 3.77 6.62 20.67
N ASN A 159 2.57 6.50 21.26
CA ASN A 159 2.25 5.46 22.24
C ASN A 159 2.16 4.09 21.58
N TRP A 160 1.71 3.97 20.33
CA TRP A 160 1.76 2.70 19.60
C TRP A 160 3.21 2.24 19.40
N GLY A 161 4.12 3.13 19.02
CA GLY A 161 5.55 2.83 19.01
C GLY A 161 6.06 2.37 20.40
N LYS A 162 5.71 3.11 21.46
CA LYS A 162 6.10 2.77 22.85
C LYS A 162 5.47 1.48 23.38
N ARG A 163 4.31 1.08 22.86
CA ARG A 163 3.54 -0.11 23.24
C ARG A 163 3.54 -1.18 22.14
N ARG A 164 4.48 -1.13 21.21
CA ARG A 164 4.55 -2.03 20.05
C ARG A 164 4.42 -3.50 20.44
N ASN A 165 5.16 -3.94 21.46
CA ASN A 165 5.10 -5.33 21.92
C ASN A 165 3.73 -5.70 22.48
N GLN A 166 3.05 -4.78 23.16
CA GLN A 166 1.69 -4.99 23.65
C GLN A 166 0.69 -5.06 22.49
N LEU A 167 0.81 -4.21 21.47
CA LEU A 167 -0.04 -4.25 20.29
C LEU A 167 0.15 -5.54 19.49
N ILE A 168 1.39 -6.02 19.37
CA ILE A 168 1.69 -7.31 18.72
C ILE A 168 1.07 -8.46 19.51
N GLN A 169 1.13 -8.41 20.84
CA GLN A 169 0.47 -9.43 21.68
C GLN A 169 -1.06 -9.34 21.61
N GLN A 170 -1.61 -8.13 21.64
CA GLN A 170 -3.05 -7.86 21.60
C GLN A 170 -3.67 -8.30 20.27
N TYR A 171 -2.96 -8.10 19.16
CA TYR A 171 -3.40 -8.43 17.81
C TYR A 171 -2.52 -9.52 17.19
N ASN A 172 -2.21 -10.56 17.98
CA ASN A 172 -1.36 -11.68 17.56
C ASN A 172 -1.91 -12.44 16.34
N GLU A 173 -3.24 -12.47 16.17
CA GLU A 173 -3.90 -13.07 15.02
C GLU A 173 -3.50 -12.39 13.70
N LEU A 174 -3.29 -11.06 13.69
CA LEU A 174 -2.74 -10.37 12.52
C LEU A 174 -1.35 -10.92 12.16
N ALA A 175 -0.50 -11.15 13.16
CA ALA A 175 0.83 -11.72 12.94
C ALA A 175 0.77 -13.19 12.46
N TYR A 176 -0.20 -13.96 12.95
CA TYR A 176 -0.46 -15.32 12.45
C TYR A 176 -0.83 -15.33 10.96
N HIS A 177 -1.59 -14.32 10.50
CA HIS A 177 -1.90 -14.09 9.09
C HIS A 177 -0.79 -13.37 8.30
N GLY A 178 0.42 -13.21 8.89
CA GLY A 178 1.59 -12.67 8.19
C GLY A 178 1.69 -11.15 8.17
N PHE A 179 0.76 -10.43 8.80
CA PHE A 179 0.88 -8.99 8.97
C PHE A 179 2.02 -8.65 9.95
N LYS A 180 2.68 -7.53 9.69
CA LYS A 180 3.76 -6.99 10.50
C LYS A 180 3.38 -5.57 10.92
N LEU A 181 3.67 -5.22 12.17
CA LEU A 181 3.58 -3.84 12.60
C LEU A 181 4.85 -3.10 12.17
N SER A 182 4.70 -1.92 11.56
CA SER A 182 5.82 -1.05 11.18
C SER A 182 6.74 -0.77 12.38
N GLU A 183 8.03 -0.49 12.14
CA GLU A 183 8.99 -0.31 13.24
C GLU A 183 8.59 0.82 14.19
N MET A 184 8.01 1.89 13.65
CA MET A 184 7.49 3.03 14.41
C MET A 184 6.10 2.77 15.03
N GLY A 185 5.48 1.61 14.76
CA GLY A 185 4.15 1.27 15.26
C GLY A 185 3.02 2.07 14.60
N SER A 186 3.24 2.66 13.43
CA SER A 186 2.30 3.59 12.80
C SER A 186 1.22 2.94 11.94
N PHE A 187 1.47 1.71 11.46
CA PHE A 187 0.55 0.95 10.61
C PHE A 187 0.88 -0.54 10.64
N TRP A 188 -0.09 -1.38 10.27
CA TRP A 188 0.13 -2.80 9.98
C TRP A 188 0.32 -2.98 8.48
N TYR A 189 1.19 -3.88 8.06
CA TYR A 189 1.43 -4.17 6.65
C TYR A 189 1.57 -5.66 6.39
N LEU A 190 1.07 -6.09 5.23
CA LEU A 190 1.24 -7.42 4.68
C LEU A 190 2.20 -7.32 3.48
N PRO A 191 3.44 -7.84 3.57
CA PRO A 191 4.36 -7.85 2.44
C PRO A 191 3.82 -8.78 1.33
N ILE A 192 3.92 -8.31 0.09
CA ILE A 192 3.52 -9.07 -1.10
C ILE A 192 4.79 -9.61 -1.77
N PRO A 193 4.85 -10.91 -2.15
CA PRO A 193 5.95 -11.45 -2.96
C PRO A 193 6.12 -10.70 -4.30
N VAL A 194 7.34 -10.69 -4.85
CA VAL A 194 7.55 -10.16 -6.21
C VAL A 194 6.70 -10.91 -7.22
N LEU A 195 6.20 -10.19 -8.22
CA LEU A 195 5.57 -10.73 -9.40
C LEU A 195 6.62 -11.37 -10.30
N ASP A 196 6.24 -12.47 -10.96
CA ASP A 196 7.08 -13.08 -11.99
C ASP A 196 7.08 -12.18 -13.24
N GLY A 197 8.21 -11.52 -13.49
CA GLY A 197 8.35 -10.61 -14.64
C GLY A 197 8.13 -11.29 -16.00
N CYS A 198 8.44 -12.58 -16.14
CA CYS A 198 8.18 -13.33 -17.37
C CYS A 198 6.66 -13.56 -17.55
N GLN A 199 5.97 -13.90 -16.46
CA GLN A 199 4.52 -14.06 -16.49
C GLN A 199 3.83 -12.72 -16.79
N VAL A 200 4.26 -11.64 -16.14
CA VAL A 200 3.73 -10.28 -16.35
C VAL A 200 3.90 -9.84 -17.80
N ALA A 201 5.06 -10.09 -18.41
CA ALA A 201 5.29 -9.78 -19.82
C ALA A 201 4.35 -10.58 -20.75
N SER A 202 4.20 -11.88 -20.50
CA SER A 202 3.27 -12.73 -21.27
C SER A 202 1.81 -12.26 -21.13
N ASP A 203 1.42 -11.87 -19.93
CA ASP A 203 0.06 -11.41 -19.62
C ASP A 203 -0.23 -10.03 -20.22
N PHE A 204 0.77 -9.14 -20.23
CA PHE A 204 0.73 -7.84 -20.89
C PHE A 204 0.51 -7.98 -22.40
N ASP A 205 1.26 -8.86 -23.08
CA ASP A 205 1.09 -9.12 -24.52
C ASP A 205 -0.31 -9.68 -24.85
N ARG A 206 -0.92 -10.40 -23.91
CA ARG A 206 -2.29 -10.94 -24.02
C ARG A 206 -3.37 -9.96 -23.57
N LYS A 207 -2.98 -8.78 -23.06
CA LYS A 207 -3.86 -7.77 -22.46
C LYS A 207 -4.71 -8.28 -21.30
N TYR A 208 -4.18 -9.24 -20.55
CA TYR A 208 -4.90 -9.88 -19.45
C TYR A 208 -3.93 -10.46 -18.40
N PHE A 209 -3.99 -9.90 -17.19
CA PHE A 209 -3.16 -10.26 -16.05
C PHE A 209 -3.80 -11.37 -15.21
N ASP A 210 -3.82 -12.59 -15.76
CA ASP A 210 -4.47 -13.77 -15.17
C ASP A 210 -3.72 -14.23 -13.90
N GLN A 211 -2.51 -14.76 -14.11
CA GLN A 211 -1.72 -15.42 -13.08
C GLN A 211 -0.64 -14.50 -12.52
N SER A 212 -0.23 -13.48 -13.28
CA SER A 212 0.80 -12.55 -12.85
C SER A 212 0.46 -11.82 -11.54
N LEU A 213 -0.83 -11.69 -11.19
CA LEU A 213 -1.30 -10.98 -10.00
C LEU A 213 -1.66 -11.90 -8.84
N ASP A 214 -1.40 -13.21 -8.93
CA ASP A 214 -1.61 -14.19 -7.86
C ASP A 214 -1.06 -13.72 -6.51
N PRO A 215 0.17 -13.15 -6.40
CA PRO A 215 0.69 -12.65 -5.13
C PRO A 215 -0.20 -11.58 -4.48
N ILE A 216 -0.81 -10.70 -5.27
CA ILE A 216 -1.71 -9.66 -4.79
C ILE A 216 -3.07 -10.26 -4.44
N ARG A 217 -3.58 -11.18 -5.26
CA ARG A 217 -4.84 -11.89 -5.00
C ARG A 217 -4.79 -12.65 -3.67
N ASP A 218 -3.69 -13.32 -3.39
CA ASP A 218 -3.51 -14.08 -2.15
C ASP A 218 -3.33 -13.17 -0.93
N ALA A 219 -2.66 -12.03 -1.10
CA ALA A 219 -2.63 -10.99 -0.07
C ALA A 219 -4.03 -10.46 0.25
N LEU A 220 -4.87 -10.22 -0.76
CA LEU A 220 -6.26 -9.80 -0.56
C LEU A 220 -7.07 -10.86 0.20
N LYS A 221 -6.99 -12.14 -0.20
CA LYS A 221 -7.62 -13.26 0.52
C LYS A 221 -7.19 -13.36 1.99
N THR A 222 -6.00 -12.88 2.32
CA THR A 222 -5.48 -12.85 3.69
C THR A 222 -6.08 -11.72 4.53
N ILE A 223 -6.51 -10.61 3.92
CA ILE A 223 -7.11 -9.46 4.63
C ILE A 223 -8.51 -9.79 5.14
N TYR A 224 -9.35 -10.40 4.32
CA TYR A 224 -10.78 -10.53 4.62
C TYR A 224 -11.08 -11.34 5.89
N PRO A 225 -10.41 -12.47 6.20
CA PRO A 225 -10.64 -13.22 7.43
C PRO A 225 -10.35 -12.42 8.71
N VAL A 226 -9.48 -11.41 8.64
CA VAL A 226 -9.08 -10.59 9.80
C VAL A 226 -9.67 -9.19 9.77
N LEU A 227 -10.65 -8.93 8.89
CA LEU A 227 -11.23 -7.61 8.70
C LEU A 227 -11.89 -7.06 9.98
N ASP A 228 -12.49 -7.94 10.78
CA ASP A 228 -13.11 -7.57 12.06
C ASP A 228 -12.09 -7.05 13.09
N ILE A 229 -10.84 -7.52 13.03
CA ILE A 229 -9.77 -7.00 13.88
C ILE A 229 -9.41 -5.57 13.48
N PHE A 230 -9.31 -5.31 12.18
CA PHE A 230 -9.07 -3.96 11.67
C PHE A 230 -10.24 -3.01 11.98
N ASP A 231 -11.47 -3.51 11.91
CA ASP A 231 -12.66 -2.77 12.33
C ASP A 231 -12.64 -2.45 13.84
N LEU A 232 -12.22 -3.40 14.69
CA LEU A 232 -12.01 -3.17 16.11
C LEU A 232 -10.94 -2.10 16.35
N ILE A 233 -9.81 -2.19 15.66
CA ILE A 233 -8.70 -1.22 15.76
C ILE A 233 -9.19 0.19 15.45
N GLN A 234 -9.91 0.40 14.34
CA GLN A 234 -10.43 1.73 14.01
C GLN A 234 -11.49 2.22 15.00
N LYS A 235 -12.36 1.33 15.50
CA LYS A 235 -13.34 1.67 16.54
C LYS A 235 -12.65 2.12 17.83
N GLN A 236 -11.62 1.41 18.27
CA GLN A 236 -10.84 1.80 19.45
C GLN A 236 -10.10 3.11 19.24
N ALA A 237 -9.54 3.33 18.05
CA ALA A 237 -8.86 4.57 17.69
C ALA A 237 -9.76 5.81 17.87
N LYS A 238 -11.07 5.68 17.60
CA LYS A 238 -12.07 6.75 17.83
C LYS A 238 -12.31 7.08 19.30
N LEU A 239 -12.01 6.15 20.22
CA LEU A 239 -12.28 6.29 21.65
C LEU A 239 -11.12 6.91 22.43
N TYR A 240 -9.92 7.00 21.84
CA TYR A 240 -8.80 7.72 22.42
C TYR A 240 -9.07 9.23 22.36
N LYS A 241 -9.72 9.77 23.39
CA LYS A 241 -9.85 11.20 23.68
C LYS A 241 -8.65 11.69 24.50
#